data_AF-A0A662QZA0-F1
#
_entry.id   AF-A0A662QZA0-F1
#
_cell.length_a   1.000
_cell.length_b   1.000
_cell.length_c   1.000
_cell.angle_alpha   90.00
_cell.angle_beta   90.00
_cell.angle_gamma   90.00
#
_symmetry.space_group_name_H-M   'P 1'
#
loop_
_entity.id
_entity.type
_entity.pdbx_description
1 polymer ?
#
loop_
_entity_poly.entity_id
_entity_poly.type
_entity_poly.pdbx_seq_one_letter_code
_entity_poly.pdbx_strand_id
1 'polypeptide(L)'
;MEFHNREKETKEIRAILDRQPTLITFIYGPINSGKTELINHVIEELPEEYVVFYINLRTKFLASYDDFIESLFEMEMETEAALRKRKETLAELVSSVTKVAG
;
A
#
# COMPACT_ATOMS: atom_id res chain seq x y z
N MET A 1 -19.23 -3.45 12.37
CA MET A 1 -19.58 -4.88 12.13
C MET A 1 -18.51 -5.69 12.84
N GLU A 2 -18.85 -6.73 13.62
CA GLU A 2 -17.83 -7.48 14.35
C GLU A 2 -17.00 -8.34 13.39
N PHE A 3 -15.67 -8.23 13.48
CA PHE A 3 -14.72 -9.03 12.68
C PHE A 3 -14.32 -10.26 13.49
N HIS A 4 -14.83 -11.44 13.10
CA HIS A 4 -14.73 -12.65 13.91
C HIS A 4 -13.64 -13.63 13.41
N ASN A 5 -13.05 -14.40 14.33
CA ASN A 5 -12.21 -15.59 14.06
C ASN A 5 -10.95 -15.29 13.20
N ARG A 6 -10.27 -14.18 13.48
CA ARG A 6 -9.06 -13.73 12.77
C ARG A 6 -8.01 -13.11 13.68
N GLU A 7 -8.17 -13.28 14.99
CA GLU A 7 -7.34 -12.66 16.03
C GLU A 7 -5.87 -13.08 15.88
N LYS A 8 -5.64 -14.33 15.45
CA LYS A 8 -4.30 -14.84 15.19
C LYS A 8 -3.66 -14.12 14.00
N GLU A 9 -4.33 -14.05 12.86
CA GLU A 9 -3.79 -13.38 11.67
C GLU A 9 -3.59 -11.88 11.89
N THR A 10 -4.53 -11.20 12.56
CA THR A 10 -4.39 -9.79 12.94
C THR A 10 -3.14 -9.57 13.80
N LYS A 11 -2.89 -10.45 14.78
CA LYS A 11 -1.71 -10.39 15.64
C LYS A 11 -0.40 -10.63 14.87
N GLU A 12 -0.40 -11.55 13.91
CA GLU A 12 0.75 -11.83 13.05
C GLU A 12 1.09 -10.62 12.17
N ILE A 13 0.07 -9.98 11.57
CA ILE A 13 0.27 -8.78 10.75
C ILE A 13 0.81 -7.63 11.60
N ARG A 14 0.27 -7.39 12.80
CA ARG A 14 0.80 -6.37 13.72
C ARG A 14 2.26 -6.63 14.10
N ALA A 15 2.59 -7.87 14.44
CA ALA A 15 3.97 -8.24 14.76
C ALA A 15 4.94 -8.05 13.57
N ILE A 16 4.45 -8.05 12.33
CA ILE A 16 5.23 -7.70 11.13
C ILE A 16 5.42 -6.17 11.04
N LEU A 17 4.37 -5.38 11.30
CA LEU A 17 4.43 -3.92 11.29
C LEU A 17 5.34 -3.36 12.40
N ASP A 18 5.42 -4.04 13.54
CA ASP A 18 6.30 -3.67 14.67
C ASP A 18 7.79 -3.94 14.40
N ARG A 19 8.14 -4.61 13.30
CA ARG A 19 9.52 -4.92 12.94
C ARG A 19 10.10 -3.88 11.99
N GLN A 20 11.42 -3.81 11.95
CA GLN A 20 12.12 -2.96 10.97
C GLN A 20 11.70 -3.35 9.54
N PRO A 21 11.31 -2.38 8.69
CA PRO A 21 10.77 -2.64 7.35
C PRO A 21 11.89 -3.08 6.40
N THR A 22 12.24 -4.37 6.48
CA THR A 22 13.30 -5.01 5.70
C THR A 22 12.78 -6.11 4.79
N LEU A 23 11.48 -6.41 4.86
CA LEU A 23 10.84 -7.53 4.19
C LEU A 23 9.60 -7.07 3.44
N ILE A 24 9.40 -7.65 2.24
CA ILE A 24 8.12 -7.58 1.53
C ILE A 24 7.27 -8.76 2.02
N THR A 25 6.10 -8.46 2.57
CA THR A 25 5.19 -9.48 3.13
C THR A 25 4.10 -9.81 2.11
N PHE A 26 4.02 -11.08 1.73
CA PHE A 26 2.97 -11.59 0.84
C PHE A 26 1.88 -12.29 1.64
N ILE A 27 0.64 -11.82 1.52
CA ILE A 27 -0.54 -12.45 2.11
C ILE A 27 -1.33 -13.12 0.98
N TYR A 28 -1.40 -14.44 1.01
CA TYR A 28 -1.98 -15.25 -0.06
C TYR A 28 -2.97 -16.28 0.49
N GLY A 29 -3.80 -16.83 -0.40
CA GLY A 29 -4.82 -17.82 -0.05
C GLY A 29 -5.98 -17.83 -1.05
N PRO A 30 -6.97 -18.74 -0.89
CA PRO A 30 -8.08 -18.91 -1.83
C PRO A 30 -8.86 -17.62 -2.13
N ILE A 31 -9.42 -17.49 -3.32
CA ILE A 31 -10.30 -16.36 -3.67
C ILE A 31 -11.46 -16.32 -2.66
N ASN A 32 -11.85 -15.11 -2.25
CA ASN A 32 -12.92 -14.85 -1.26
C ASN A 32 -12.65 -15.39 0.16
N SER A 33 -11.40 -15.71 0.50
CA SER A 33 -11.02 -16.09 1.87
C SER A 33 -10.95 -14.92 2.86
N GLY A 34 -11.44 -13.73 2.50
CA GLY A 34 -11.45 -12.54 3.38
C GLY A 34 -10.12 -11.81 3.55
N LYS A 35 -9.11 -12.03 2.68
CA LYS A 35 -7.79 -11.38 2.81
C LYS A 35 -7.85 -9.85 2.74
N THR A 36 -8.58 -9.30 1.76
CA THR A 36 -8.75 -7.86 1.60
C THR A 36 -9.45 -7.27 2.82
N GLU A 37 -10.50 -7.94 3.30
CA GLU A 37 -11.24 -7.53 4.50
C GLU A 37 -10.35 -7.52 5.75
N LEU A 38 -9.52 -8.55 5.93
CA LEU A 38 -8.55 -8.62 7.02
C LEU A 38 -7.58 -7.44 7.01
N ILE A 39 -7.05 -7.08 5.84
CA ILE A 39 -6.12 -5.97 5.72
C ILE A 39 -6.79 -4.63 5.96
N ASN A 40 -8.00 -4.44 5.44
CA ASN A 40 -8.79 -3.23 5.70
C ASN A 40 -9.08 -3.08 7.19
N HIS A 41 -9.49 -4.16 7.85
CA HIS A 41 -9.74 -4.15 9.29
C HIS A 41 -8.48 -3.83 10.10
N VAL A 42 -7.32 -4.41 9.76
CA VAL A 42 -6.05 -4.04 10.41
C VAL A 42 -5.75 -2.56 10.23
N ILE A 43 -5.91 -2.03 9.01
CA ILE A 43 -5.68 -0.61 8.68
C ILE A 43 -6.57 0.31 9.51
N GLU A 44 -7.86 -0.01 9.64
CA GLU A 44 -8.82 0.77 10.44
C GLU A 44 -8.45 0.82 11.94
N GLU A 45 -7.77 -0.21 12.44
CA GLU A 45 -7.30 -0.28 13.83
C GLU A 45 -5.88 0.27 14.04
N LEU A 46 -5.19 0.74 12.99
CA LEU A 46 -3.86 1.34 13.15
C LEU A 46 -3.94 2.70 13.86
N PRO A 47 -2.93 3.07 14.67
CA PRO A 47 -2.84 4.40 15.24
C PRO A 47 -2.77 5.50 14.17
N GLU A 48 -3.28 6.70 14.46
CA GLU A 48 -3.33 7.83 13.50
C GLU A 48 -1.96 8.29 12.97
N GLU A 49 -0.87 7.94 13.65
CA GLU A 49 0.50 8.21 13.19
C GLU A 49 0.90 7.40 11.94
N TYR A 50 0.19 6.31 11.64
CA TYR A 50 0.43 5.51 10.45
C TYR A 50 -0.22 6.15 9.23
N VAL A 51 0.59 6.45 8.22
CA VAL A 51 0.12 6.86 6.90
C VAL A 51 0.04 5.63 6.00
N VAL A 52 -1.18 5.24 5.62
CA VAL A 52 -1.42 4.05 4.80
C VAL A 52 -1.56 4.42 3.33
N PHE A 53 -0.79 3.73 2.48
CA PHE A 53 -0.90 3.81 1.02
C PHE A 53 -1.60 2.54 0.51
N TYR A 54 -2.87 2.64 0.13
CA TYR A 54 -3.64 1.50 -0.38
C TYR A 54 -3.81 1.57 -1.89
N ILE A 55 -3.39 0.51 -2.60
CA ILE A 55 -3.44 0.45 -4.07
C ILE A 55 -4.09 -0.85 -4.50
N ASN A 56 -5.25 -0.75 -5.15
CA ASN A 56 -5.91 -1.90 -5.76
C ASN A 56 -5.37 -2.12 -7.19
N LEU A 57 -4.41 -3.02 -7.34
CA LEU A 57 -3.82 -3.33 -8.64
C LEU A 57 -4.80 -4.06 -9.59
N ARG A 58 -5.89 -4.67 -9.09
CA ARG A 58 -6.87 -5.38 -9.94
C ARG A 58 -7.65 -4.41 -10.83
N THR A 59 -7.88 -3.19 -10.37
CA THR A 59 -8.65 -2.18 -11.11
C THR A 59 -7.77 -1.37 -12.06
N LYS A 60 -6.47 -1.64 -12.11
CA LYS A 60 -5.51 -0.90 -12.91
C LYS A 60 -4.98 -1.75 -14.04
N PHE A 61 -4.88 -1.14 -15.21
CA PHE A 61 -4.19 -1.74 -16.34
C PHE A 61 -2.73 -1.32 -16.25
N LEU A 62 -1.85 -2.26 -15.90
CA LEU A 62 -0.42 -2.03 -15.73
C LEU A 62 0.31 -2.64 -16.93
N ALA A 63 0.54 -1.85 -17.97
CA ALA A 63 1.22 -2.30 -19.19
C ALA A 63 2.71 -1.95 -19.20
N SER A 64 3.12 -0.97 -18.41
CA SER A 64 4.50 -0.51 -18.31
C SER A 64 4.94 -0.33 -16.86
N TYR A 65 6.26 -0.18 -16.66
CA TYR A 65 6.82 0.20 -15.37
C TYR A 65 6.34 1.60 -14.95
N ASP A 66 6.23 2.52 -15.90
CA ASP A 66 5.77 3.87 -15.65
C ASP A 66 4.31 3.85 -15.17
N ASP A 67 3.44 3.02 -15.77
CA ASP A 67 2.04 2.83 -15.34
C ASP A 67 1.97 2.31 -13.90
N PHE A 68 2.89 1.43 -13.51
CA PHE A 68 3.00 0.94 -12.14
C PHE A 68 3.40 2.04 -11.17
N ILE A 69 4.42 2.83 -11.51
CA ILE A 69 4.85 3.97 -10.69
C ILE A 69 3.74 5.01 -10.56
N GLU A 70 3.11 5.42 -11.66
CA GLU A 70 1.97 6.35 -11.63
C GLU A 70 0.85 5.83 -10.72
N SER A 71 0.54 4.54 -10.83
CA SER A 71 -0.42 3.86 -9.99
C SER A 71 -0.08 3.91 -8.49
N LEU A 72 1.21 3.86 -8.11
CA LEU A 72 1.61 3.97 -6.71
C LEU A 72 1.28 5.36 -6.12
N PHE A 73 1.26 6.39 -6.94
CA PHE A 73 1.07 7.78 -6.51
C PHE A 73 -0.34 8.31 -6.74
N GLU A 74 -1.23 7.56 -7.40
CA GLU A 74 -2.60 7.96 -7.75
C GLU A 74 -3.58 8.18 -6.57
N MET A 75 -3.11 8.25 -5.33
CA MET A 75 -4.00 8.45 -4.18
C MET A 75 -4.81 9.75 -4.25
N GLU A 76 -6.09 9.65 -3.90
CA GLU A 76 -6.97 10.77 -3.62
C GLU A 76 -6.43 11.52 -2.39
N MET A 77 -5.71 12.62 -2.64
CA MET A 77 -5.23 13.51 -1.60
C MET A 77 -6.03 14.81 -1.68
N GLU A 78 -6.81 15.11 -0.65
CA GLU A 78 -7.76 16.24 -0.67
C GLU A 78 -7.11 17.63 -0.52
N THR A 79 -5.78 17.73 -0.35
CA THR A 79 -5.10 19.02 -0.12
C THR A 79 -4.06 19.37 -1.19
N GLU A 80 -4.05 20.63 -1.61
CA GLU A 80 -3.11 21.19 -2.59
C GLU A 80 -1.63 21.00 -2.20
N ALA A 81 -1.31 21.09 -0.91
CA ALA A 81 0.05 20.87 -0.41
C ALA A 81 0.51 19.42 -0.60
N ALA A 82 -0.40 18.46 -0.40
CA ALA A 82 -0.15 17.05 -0.62
C ALA A 82 0.02 16.72 -2.11
N LEU A 83 -0.79 17.33 -2.98
CA LEU A 83 -0.66 17.18 -4.44
C LEU A 83 0.69 17.68 -4.97
N ARG A 84 1.18 18.80 -4.44
CA ARG A 84 2.49 19.34 -4.82
C ARG A 84 3.63 18.41 -4.39
N LYS A 85 3.59 17.93 -3.14
CA LYS A 85 4.59 16.98 -2.63
C LYS A 85 4.56 15.67 -3.43
N ARG A 86 3.39 15.18 -3.84
CA ARG A 86 3.25 14.03 -4.76
C ARG A 86 3.98 14.27 -6.08
N LYS A 87 3.75 15.41 -6.75
CA LYS A 87 4.39 15.72 -8.04
C LYS A 87 5.92 15.75 -7.92
N GLU A 88 6.43 16.34 -6.84
CA GLU A 88 7.87 16.39 -6.55
C GLU A 88 8.44 14.98 -6.33
N THR A 89 7.82 14.15 -5.48
CA THR A 89 8.25 12.76 -5.22
C THR A 89 8.20 11.87 -6.46
N LEU A 90 7.14 11.99 -7.27
CA LEU A 90 7.01 11.22 -8.52
C LEU A 90 8.11 11.57 -9.52
N ALA A 91 8.40 12.87 -9.69
CA ALA A 91 9.46 13.33 -10.57
C ALA A 91 10.85 12.80 -10.12
N GLU A 92 11.13 12.81 -8.81
CA GLU A 92 12.37 12.25 -8.27
C GLU A 92 12.51 10.74 -8.54
N LEU A 93 11.44 9.96 -8.34
CA LEU A 93 11.45 8.52 -8.57
C LEU A 93 11.64 8.17 -10.05
N VAL A 94 10.90 8.81 -10.94
CA VAL A 94 11.05 8.63 -12.39
C VAL A 94 12.48 8.95 -12.82
N SER A 95 13.05 10.05 -12.31
CA SER A 95 14.43 10.45 -12.62
C SER A 95 15.48 9.47 -12.06
N SER A 96 15.20 8.84 -10.92
CA SER A 96 16.10 7.87 -10.30
C SER A 96 16.10 6.56 -11.07
N VAL A 97 14.94 6.13 -11.58
CA VAL A 97 14.83 4.90 -12.37
C VAL A 97 15.47 5.05 -13.74
N THR A 98 15.24 6.17 -14.43
CA THR A 98 15.89 6.44 -15.73
C THR A 98 17.41 6.49 -15.63
N LYS A 99 17.98 6.85 -14.47
CA LYS A 99 19.42 6.81 -14.22
C LYS A 99 19.97 5.40 -13.95
N VAL A 100 19.17 4.46 -13.47
CA VAL A 100 19.58 3.09 -13.16
C VAL A 100 19.43 2.16 -14.38
N ALA A 101 18.54 2.49 -15.31
CA ALA A 101 18.33 1.74 -16.55
C ALA A 101 19.24 2.16 -17.72
N GLY A 102 20.15 3.12 -17.50
CA GLY A 102 21.12 3.64 -18.48
C GLY A 102 22.53 3.10 -18.34
#